data_AF-A0A3C0CU49-F1
#
_entry.id   AF-A0A3C0CU49-F1
#
_cell.length_a   1.000
_cell.length_b   1.000
_cell.length_c   1.000
_cell.angle_alpha   90.00
_cell.angle_beta   90.00
_cell.angle_gamma   90.00
#
_symmetry.space_group_name_H-M   'P 1'
#
loop_
_entity.id
_entity.type
_entity.pdbx_description
1 polymer ?
#
loop_
_entity_poly.entity_id
_entity_poly.type
_entity_poly.pdbx_seq_one_letter_code
_entity_poly.pdbx_strand_id
1 'polypeptide(L)' 'MSRVKIGIIGCGDMAKVHAAGLVQIEEAEITALCDTSNDRLEAIKKLLPQATPAVYSDYRELL' A
#
# COMPACT_ATOMS: atom_id res chain seq x y z
N MET A 1 1.40 -19.97 -7.90
CA MET A 1 1.39 -18.86 -8.89
C MET A 1 2.09 -17.65 -8.26
N SER A 2 2.67 -16.74 -9.05
CA SER A 2 3.30 -15.52 -8.51
C SER A 2 2.24 -14.44 -8.23
N ARG A 3 2.30 -13.79 -7.07
CA ARG A 3 1.41 -12.65 -6.75
C ARG A 3 1.75 -11.42 -7.58
N VAL A 4 0.73 -10.65 -7.95
CA VAL A 4 0.87 -9.31 -8.54
C VAL A 4 1.28 -8.34 -7.44
N LYS A 5 2.44 -7.71 -7.62
CA LYS A 5 2.95 -6.69 -6.70
C LYS A 5 2.27 -5.35 -6.99
N ILE A 6 1.71 -4.76 -5.95
CA ILE A 6 0.93 -3.52 -6.03
C ILE A 6 1.64 -2.43 -5.24
N GLY A 7 1.82 -1.27 -5.88
CA GLY A 7 2.17 -0.02 -5.24
C GLY A 7 0.95 0.90 -5.14
N ILE A 8 0.76 1.54 -3.99
CA ILE A 8 -0.30 2.53 -3.79
C ILE A 8 0.32 3.92 -3.73
N ILE A 9 -0.03 4.78 -4.70
CA ILE A 9 0.33 6.21 -4.68
C ILE A 9 -0.91 7.02 -4.26
N GLY A 10 -0.78 7.73 -3.14
CA GLY A 10 -1.85 8.41 -2.43
C GLY A 10 -2.53 7.51 -1.39
N CYS A 11 -2.35 7.81 -0.10
CA CYS A 11 -2.82 7.02 1.04
C CYS A 11 -4.04 7.65 1.76
N GLY A 12 -4.94 8.28 0.99
CA GLY A 12 -6.20 8.84 1.50
C GLY A 12 -7.26 7.77 1.83
N ASP A 13 -8.51 8.18 2.00
CA ASP A 13 -9.58 7.25 2.41
C ASP A 13 -9.88 6.16 1.39
N MET A 14 -9.82 6.48 0.08
CA MET A 14 -9.98 5.46 -0.97
C MET A 14 -8.87 4.41 -0.92
N ALA A 15 -7.64 4.80 -0.56
CA ALA A 15 -6.54 3.86 -0.44
C ALA A 15 -6.78 2.84 0.68
N LYS A 16 -7.47 3.24 1.77
CA LYS A 16 -7.85 2.31 2.85
C LYS A 16 -8.85 1.27 2.35
N VAL A 17 -9.84 1.69 1.56
CA VAL A 17 -10.83 0.79 0.94
C VAL A 17 -10.16 -0.17 -0.03
N HIS A 18 -9.27 0.33 -0.89
CA HIS A 18 -8.50 -0.52 -1.81
C HIS A 18 -7.58 -1.49 -1.06
N ALA A 19 -6.83 -1.01 -0.07
CA ALA A 19 -5.96 -1.86 0.73
C ALA A 19 -6.75 -2.99 1.43
N ALA A 20 -7.89 -2.67 2.04
CA ALA A 20 -8.76 -3.64 2.71
C ALA A 20 -9.33 -4.70 1.74
N GLY A 21 -9.63 -4.34 0.49
CA GLY A 21 -10.05 -5.30 -0.53
C GLY A 21 -8.89 -6.13 -1.08
N LEU A 22 -7.75 -5.50 -1.35
CA LEU A 22 -6.57 -6.15 -1.93
C LEU A 22 -5.96 -7.20 -1.00
N VAL A 23 -5.94 -6.98 0.31
CA VAL A 23 -5.44 -7.99 1.26
C VAL A 23 -6.27 -9.28 1.29
N GLN A 24 -7.50 -9.26 0.75
CA GLN A 24 -8.36 -10.43 0.65
C GLN A 24 -8.12 -11.23 -0.64
N ILE A 25 -7.36 -10.69 -1.59
CA ILE A 25 -7.06 -11.33 -2.88
C ILE A 25 -5.72 -12.06 -2.74
N GLU A 26 -5.73 -13.39 -2.82
CA GLU A 26 -4.52 -14.22 -2.63
C GLU A 26 -3.42 -13.92 -3.64
N GLU A 27 -3.82 -13.54 -4.86
CA GLU A 27 -2.94 -13.20 -5.97
C GLU A 27 -2.43 -11.75 -5.91
N ALA A 28 -2.80 -10.95 -4.92
CA ALA A 28 -2.37 -9.57 -4.75
C ALA A 28 -1.42 -9.40 -3.56
N GLU A 29 -0.39 -8.58 -3.71
CA GLU A 29 0.54 -8.23 -2.63
C GLU A 29 0.86 -6.74 -2.68
N ILE A 30 0.47 -6.01 -1.64
CA ILE A 30 0.84 -4.59 -1.49
C ILE A 30 2.29 -4.53 -1.00
N THR A 31 3.19 -4.05 -1.86
CA THR A 31 4.64 -4.04 -1.62
C THR A 31 5.23 -2.64 -1.52
N ALA A 32 4.47 -1.60 -1.91
CA ALA A 32 4.91 -0.21 -1.80
C ALA A 32 3.74 0.73 -1.48
N LEU A 33 4.02 1.75 -0.69
CA LEU A 33 3.11 2.86 -0.37
C LEU A 33 3.83 4.19 -0.65
N CYS A 34 3.11 5.18 -1.17
CA CYS A 34 3.63 6.52 -1.38
C CYS A 34 2.61 7.58 -1.00
N ASP A 35 2.97 8.46 -0.08
CA ASP A 35 2.21 9.68 0.26
C ASP A 35 3.14 10.68 0.93
N THR A 36 2.86 11.97 0.79
CA THR A 36 3.60 13.03 1.50
C THR A 36 3.30 13.08 3.00
N SER A 37 2.22 12.43 3.46
CA SER A 37 1.80 12.39 4.87
C SER A 37 2.15 11.06 5.52
N ASN A 38 3.05 11.10 6.51
CA ASN A 38 3.41 9.94 7.33
C ASN A 38 2.20 9.33 8.06
N ASP A 39 1.29 10.15 8.58
CA ASP A 39 0.10 9.67 9.29
C ASP A 39 -0.80 8.81 8.38
N ARG A 40 -0.90 9.19 7.10
CA ARG A 40 -1.67 8.44 6.11
C ARG A 40 -1.01 7.10 5.76
N LEU A 41 0.32 7.10 5.61
CA LEU A 41 1.10 5.88 5.39
C LEU A 41 0.93 4.90 6.55
N GLU A 42 1.07 5.38 7.79
CA GLU A 42 0.88 4.56 8.99
C GLU A 42 -0.56 4.02 9.13
N ALA A 43 -1.56 4.80 8.71
CA ALA A 43 -2.95 4.33 8.68
C ALA A 43 -3.15 3.13 7.74
N ILE A 44 -2.51 3.13 6.56
CA ILE A 44 -2.58 2.00 5.63
C ILE A 44 -1.78 0.80 6.17
N LYS A 45 -0.57 1.02 6.71
CA LYS A 45 0.25 -0.08 7.27
C LYS A 45 -0.47 -0.90 8.34
N LYS A 46 -1.30 -0.26 9.17
CA LYS A 46 -2.12 -0.95 10.18
C LYS A 46 -3.13 -1.93 9.57
N LEU A 47 -3.53 -1.75 8.31
CA LEU A 47 -4.40 -2.66 7.57
C LEU A 47 -3.63 -3.80 6.92
N LEU A 48 -2.30 -3.77 6.96
CA LEU A 48 -1.38 -4.71 6.30
C LEU A 48 -0.50 -5.46 7.32
N PRO A 49 -1.07 -6.14 8.35
CA PRO A 49 -0.29 -6.67 9.48
C PRO A 49 0.76 -7.72 9.09
N GLN A 50 0.58 -8.38 7.94
CA GLN A 50 1.49 -9.42 7.43
C GLN A 50 2.48 -8.89 6.37
N ALA A 51 2.40 -7.61 5.99
CA ALA A 51 3.21 -7.02 4.94
C ALA A 51 4.05 -5.86 5.46
N THR A 52 5.26 -5.73 4.91
CA THR A 52 6.18 -4.63 5.20
C THR A 52 6.45 -3.86 3.90
N PRO A 53 5.48 -3.07 3.41
CA PRO A 53 5.65 -2.37 2.15
C PRO A 53 6.74 -1.31 2.27
N ALA A 54 7.52 -1.13 1.21
CA ALA A 54 8.42 0.00 1.06
C ALA A 54 7.60 1.31 1.09
N VAL A 55 8.18 2.37 1.66
CA VAL A 55 7.50 3.66 1.81
C VAL A 55 8.30 4.73 1.10
N TYR A 56 7.59 5.52 0.30
CA TYR A 56 8.15 6.63 -0.46
C TYR A 56 7.37 7.91 -0.17
N SER A 57 8.03 9.06 -0.29
CA SER A 57 7.40 10.38 -0.22
C SER A 57 7.31 11.07 -1.59
N ASP A 58 8.05 10.58 -2.59
CA ASP A 58 7.93 10.96 -4.00
C ASP A 58 7.47 9.74 -4.82
N TYR A 59 6.43 9.91 -5.62
CA TYR A 59 5.90 8.84 -6.46
C TYR A 59 6.89 8.39 -7.53
N ARG A 60 7.83 9.25 -7.92
CA ARG A 60 8.89 8.93 -8.89
C ARG A 60 9.91 7.95 -8.35
N GLU A 61 10.06 7.87 -7.03
CA GLU A 61 10.93 6.87 -6.39
C GLU A 61 10.24 5.50 -6.29
N LEU A 62 8.90 5.48 -6.28
CA LEU A 62 8.11 4.25 -6.25
C LEU A 62 8.03 3.58 -7.62
N LEU A 63 7.89 4.35 -8.70
CA LEU A 63 7.76 3.89 -10.09
C LEU A 63 9.08 3.35 -10.66
#